data_AF-A0A814J865-F1
#
_entry.id   AF-A0A814J865-F1
#
_cell.length_a   1.000
_cell.length_b   1.000
_cell.length_c   1.000
_cell.angle_alpha   90.00
_cell.angle_beta   90.00
_cell.angle_gamma   90.00
#
_symmetry.space_group_name_H-M   'P 1'
#
loop_
_entity.id
_entity.type
_entity.pdbx_description
1 polymer ?
#
loop_
_entity_poly.entity_id
_entity_poly.type
_entity_poly.pdbx_seq_one_letter_code
_entity_poly.pdbx_strand_id
1 'polypeptide(L)'
;MMTGAKKNINRKDIIFQQRVDSLASDFNQNKINLGDYLQGLSVLIGAKILRELSEQIVEQEQNKHNDCESQRPKNLITPLVSSLNEQANDEQISSSLIQTEIFDEVLMAITAGTETTSKALSWFMFYMSKHPRVQQRIKQELKEHDLVMGDNAHSSSLSIETLESLVYYDCVLRLAPVIGITTRRAIRDAVVDGVSIHRDPTEFIPERFLFEDKNHHPYAMVTFDGGHRACLS
;
A
#
# COMPACT_ATOMS: atom_id res chain seq x y z
N MET A 1 -19.31 39.74 30.42
CA MET A 1 -19.43 39.54 28.96
C MET A 1 -18.55 38.36 28.58
N MET A 2 -19.14 37.18 28.40
CA MET A 2 -18.39 35.97 28.02
C MET A 2 -18.22 35.89 26.50
N THR A 3 -16.94 35.90 26.10
CA THR A 3 -16.32 35.10 25.02
C THR A 3 -17.18 34.64 23.85
N GLY A 4 -16.93 35.21 22.67
CA GLY A 4 -17.31 34.64 21.38
C GLY A 4 -16.05 34.31 20.57
N ALA A 5 -15.31 33.27 20.97
CA ALA A 5 -14.30 32.69 20.09
C ALA A 5 -15.03 32.04 18.91
N LYS A 6 -15.04 32.70 17.75
CA LYS A 6 -15.49 32.10 16.50
C LYS A 6 -14.57 30.91 16.22
N LYS A 7 -15.03 29.70 16.54
CA LYS A 7 -14.41 28.45 16.10
C LYS A 7 -14.35 28.54 14.58
N ASN A 8 -13.15 28.63 14.04
CA ASN A 8 -12.91 28.63 12.60
C ASN A 8 -13.19 27.19 12.14
N ILE A 9 -14.44 26.88 11.80
CA ILE A 9 -14.85 25.52 11.43
C ILE A 9 -14.23 25.23 10.06
N ASN A 10 -13.31 24.28 10.03
CA ASN A 10 -12.59 23.87 8.83
C ASN A 10 -13.60 23.32 7.80
N ARG A 11 -13.57 23.82 6.57
CA ARG A 11 -14.45 23.40 5.45
C ARG A 11 -14.45 21.87 5.27
N LYS A 12 -13.33 21.20 5.59
CA LYS A 12 -13.17 19.74 5.52
C LYS A 12 -14.04 19.02 6.56
N ASP A 13 -14.14 19.53 7.78
CA ASP A 13 -15.01 18.97 8.83
C ASP A 13 -16.49 19.08 8.47
N ILE A 14 -16.87 20.16 7.76
CA ILE A 14 -18.24 20.33 7.26
C ILE A 14 -18.58 19.26 6.23
N ILE A 15 -17.68 19.01 5.27
CA ILE A 15 -17.88 17.98 4.24
C ILE A 15 -17.95 16.59 4.86
N PHE A 16 -17.08 16.30 5.83
CA PHE A 16 -17.13 15.04 6.57
C PHE A 16 -18.49 14.86 7.27
N GLN A 17 -18.94 15.89 8.00
CA GLN A 17 -20.21 15.82 8.72
C GLN A 17 -21.39 15.66 7.75
N GLN A 18 -21.40 16.37 6.62
CA GLN A 18 -22.43 16.21 5.57
C GLN A 18 -22.50 14.79 5.03
N ARG A 19 -21.34 14.12 4.83
CA ARG A 19 -21.30 12.73 4.38
C ARG A 19 -21.80 11.75 5.43
N VAL A 20 -21.45 11.98 6.70
CA VAL A 20 -21.97 11.18 7.83
C VAL A 20 -23.48 11.33 7.95
N ASP A 21 -23.99 12.57 7.88
CA ASP A 21 -25.42 12.86 7.97
C ASP A 21 -26.21 12.26 6.80
N SER A 22 -25.65 12.30 5.58
CA SER A 22 -26.22 11.64 4.40
C SER A 22 -26.31 10.13 4.60
N LEU A 23 -25.24 9.50 5.09
CA LEU A 23 -25.20 8.06 5.34
C LEU A 23 -26.19 7.64 6.44
N ALA A 24 -26.30 8.44 7.51
CA ALA A 24 -27.28 8.24 8.57
C ALA A 24 -28.72 8.41 8.08
N SER A 25 -28.96 9.37 7.19
CA SER A 25 -30.26 9.56 6.54
C SER A 25 -30.65 8.33 5.71
N ASP A 26 -29.73 7.77 4.93
CA ASP A 26 -30.00 6.58 4.11
C ASP A 26 -30.27 5.34 4.96
N PHE A 27 -29.59 5.19 6.10
CA PHE A 27 -29.88 4.12 7.06
C PHE A 27 -31.25 4.31 7.73
N ASN A 28 -31.57 5.51 8.21
CA ASN A 28 -32.86 5.83 8.84
C ASN A 28 -34.04 5.69 7.86
N GLN A 29 -33.80 5.88 6.56
CA GLN A 29 -34.78 5.68 5.49
C GLN A 29 -34.83 4.23 4.98
N ASN A 30 -34.16 3.28 5.63
CA ASN A 30 -34.06 1.87 5.25
C ASN A 30 -33.55 1.63 3.81
N LYS A 31 -32.75 2.56 3.24
CA LYS A 31 -32.13 2.36 1.92
C LYS A 31 -30.90 1.44 1.97
N ILE A 32 -30.25 1.39 3.12
CA ILE A 32 -29.07 0.56 3.39
C ILE A 32 -29.28 -0.23 4.68
N ASN A 33 -28.68 -1.42 4.78
CA ASN A 33 -28.74 -2.24 5.99
C ASN A 33 -27.66 -1.80 7.01
N LEU A 34 -27.72 -2.38 8.21
CA LEU A 34 -26.76 -2.06 9.28
C LEU A 34 -25.31 -2.37 8.91
N GLY A 35 -25.07 -3.43 8.14
CA GLY A 35 -23.72 -3.79 7.68
C GLY A 35 -23.14 -2.73 6.74
N ASP A 36 -23.92 -2.29 5.75
CA ASP A 36 -23.54 -1.24 4.81
C ASP A 36 -23.35 0.11 5.50
N TYR A 37 -24.18 0.41 6.50
CA TYR A 37 -24.05 1.61 7.32
C TYR A 37 -22.75 1.61 8.14
N LEU A 38 -22.46 0.52 8.86
CA LEU A 38 -21.23 0.38 9.64
C LEU A 38 -19.98 0.39 8.74
N GLN A 39 -20.06 -0.27 7.59
CA GLN A 39 -18.98 -0.25 6.60
C GLN A 39 -18.76 1.18 6.08
N GLY A 40 -19.81 1.88 5.68
CA GLY A 40 -19.74 3.27 5.22
C GLY A 40 -19.16 4.21 6.29
N LEU A 41 -19.58 4.07 7.55
CA LEU A 41 -19.03 4.84 8.67
C LEU A 41 -17.54 4.54 8.87
N SER A 42 -17.14 3.27 8.84
CA SER A 42 -15.74 2.88 9.00
C SER A 42 -14.85 3.49 7.92
N VAL A 43 -15.33 3.54 6.67
CA VAL A 43 -14.63 4.18 5.54
C VAL A 43 -14.51 5.70 5.75
N LEU A 44 -15.60 6.36 6.15
CA LEU A 44 -15.57 7.82 6.38
C LEU A 44 -14.64 8.19 7.54
N ILE A 45 -14.73 7.49 8.67
CA ILE A 45 -13.89 7.71 9.84
C ILE A 45 -12.42 7.42 9.50
N GLY A 46 -12.16 6.29 8.83
CA GLY A 46 -10.83 5.91 8.37
C GLY A 46 -10.23 6.99 7.46
N ALA A 47 -10.99 7.45 6.46
CA ALA A 47 -10.54 8.52 5.56
C ALA A 47 -10.27 9.84 6.28
N LYS A 48 -11.03 10.18 7.33
CA LYS A 48 -10.78 11.37 8.16
C LYS A 48 -9.48 11.24 8.95
N ILE A 49 -9.30 10.14 9.69
CA ILE A 49 -8.09 9.89 10.49
C ILE A 49 -6.85 9.89 9.60
N LEU A 50 -6.93 9.19 8.48
CA LEU A 50 -5.84 9.10 7.51
C LEU A 50 -5.46 10.46 6.94
N ARG A 51 -6.45 11.30 6.63
CA ARG A 51 -6.22 12.67 6.18
C ARG A 51 -5.53 13.51 7.26
N GLU A 52 -6.03 13.49 8.49
CA GLU A 52 -5.43 14.24 9.61
C GLU A 52 -3.97 13.80 9.87
N LEU A 53 -3.67 12.51 9.83
CA LEU A 53 -2.31 12.00 9.97
C LEU A 53 -1.40 12.43 8.81
N SER A 54 -1.91 12.38 7.58
CA SER A 54 -1.15 12.85 6.40
C SER A 54 -0.85 14.34 6.47
N GLU A 55 -1.81 15.15 6.94
CA GLU A 55 -1.63 16.59 7.15
C GLU A 55 -0.51 16.86 8.16
N GLN A 56 -0.52 16.15 9.28
CA GLN A 56 0.55 16.24 10.30
C GLN A 56 1.93 15.85 9.75
N ILE A 57 2.02 14.80 8.93
CA ILE A 57 3.29 14.34 8.34
C ILE A 57 3.86 15.41 7.41
N VAL A 58 3.04 15.95 6.50
CA VAL A 58 3.51 16.96 5.55
C VAL A 58 3.87 18.25 6.25
N GLU A 59 3.09 18.71 7.24
CA GLU A 59 3.42 19.90 8.04
C GLU A 59 4.75 19.71 8.79
N GLN A 60 4.99 18.53 9.37
CA GLN A 60 6.27 18.21 10.01
C GLN A 60 7.44 18.26 9.03
N GLU A 61 7.27 17.71 7.83
CA GLU A 61 8.33 17.69 6.81
C GLU A 61 8.59 19.08 6.21
N GLN A 62 7.56 19.90 6.01
CA GLN A 62 7.72 21.30 5.58
C GLN A 62 8.47 22.13 6.62
N ASN A 63 8.16 21.94 7.92
CA ASN A 63 8.86 22.65 9.00
C ASN A 63 10.34 22.27 9.07
N LYS A 64 10.69 20.99 8.86
CA LYS A 64 12.10 20.53 8.80
C LYS A 64 12.86 21.08 7.60
N HIS A 65 12.16 21.32 6.48
CA HIS A 65 12.78 21.80 5.25
C HIS A 65 13.24 23.26 5.33
N ASN A 66 12.54 24.09 6.12
CA ASN A 66 12.92 25.49 6.37
C ASN A 66 14.23 25.63 7.18
N ASP A 67 14.68 24.57 7.86
CA ASP A 67 15.89 24.56 8.69
C ASP A 67 17.13 23.98 7.98
N CYS A 68 17.02 23.42 6.76
CA CYS A 68 18.13 22.69 6.13
C CYS A 68 18.14 22.77 4.58
N GLU A 69 18.57 23.89 4.01
CA GLU A 69 18.62 24.13 2.55
C GLU A 69 19.69 23.34 1.75
N SER A 70 20.41 22.35 2.32
CA SER A 70 21.60 21.79 1.64
C SER A 70 21.77 20.27 1.68
N GLN A 71 20.74 19.50 2.02
CA GLN A 71 20.84 18.03 2.06
C GLN A 71 19.94 17.35 1.02
N ARG A 72 20.46 16.29 0.39
CA ARG A 72 19.73 15.38 -0.49
C ARG A 72 18.41 14.96 0.18
N PRO A 73 17.28 14.93 -0.55
CA PRO A 73 15.98 14.57 0.01
C PRO A 73 16.05 13.22 0.72
N LYS A 74 15.65 13.18 1.99
CA LYS A 74 15.73 11.97 2.85
C LYS A 74 14.50 11.07 2.73
N ASN A 75 13.42 11.55 2.11
CA ASN A 75 12.15 10.85 1.97
C ASN A 75 11.43 11.27 0.68
N LEU A 76 10.31 10.59 0.38
CA LEU A 76 9.48 10.85 -0.82
C LEU A 76 8.71 12.17 -0.75
N ILE A 77 8.45 12.69 0.45
CA ILE A 77 7.66 13.91 0.66
C ILE A 77 8.46 15.13 0.20
N THR A 78 9.75 15.16 0.51
CA THR A 78 10.62 16.29 0.22
C THR A 78 10.68 16.64 -1.28
N PRO A 79 10.98 15.70 -2.20
CA PRO A 79 10.97 15.98 -3.64
C PRO A 79 9.59 16.39 -4.17
N LEU A 80 8.52 15.77 -3.66
CA LEU A 80 7.14 16.09 -4.08
C LEU A 80 6.81 17.54 -3.72
N VAL A 81 7.14 17.97 -2.51
CA VAL A 81 6.92 19.36 -2.07
C VAL A 81 7.78 20.34 -2.89
N SER A 82 9.05 20.01 -3.18
CA SER A 82 9.93 20.91 -3.93
C SER A 82 9.49 21.07 -5.40
N SER A 83 9.21 19.97 -6.10
CA SER A 83 8.79 20.00 -7.51
C SER A 83 7.48 20.76 -7.72
N LEU A 84 6.63 20.79 -6.70
CA LEU A 84 5.33 21.44 -6.78
C LEU A 84 5.36 22.92 -6.38
N ASN A 85 6.27 23.32 -5.48
CA ASN A 85 6.56 24.73 -5.24
C ASN A 85 7.15 25.40 -6.50
N GLU A 86 7.94 24.67 -7.29
CA GLU A 86 8.43 25.13 -8.60
C GLU A 86 7.27 25.34 -9.60
N GLN A 87 6.34 24.39 -9.69
CA GLN A 87 5.16 24.49 -10.57
C GLN A 87 4.19 25.62 -10.18
N ALA A 88 4.05 25.89 -8.87
CA ALA A 88 3.22 27.00 -8.38
C ALA A 88 3.78 28.39 -8.77
N ASN A 89 5.08 28.48 -9.05
CA ASN A 89 5.71 29.72 -9.51
C ASN A 89 5.58 29.92 -11.03
N ASP A 90 5.44 28.84 -11.79
CA ASP A 90 5.37 28.86 -13.26
C ASP A 90 3.93 28.89 -13.83
N GLU A 91 2.92 28.42 -13.11
CA GLU A 91 1.51 28.40 -13.57
C GLU A 91 0.50 28.98 -12.55
N GLN A 92 -0.63 29.49 -13.06
CA GLN A 92 -1.83 29.96 -12.31
C GLN A 92 -2.55 28.84 -11.51
N ILE A 93 -1.88 27.75 -11.16
CA ILE A 93 -2.45 26.69 -10.35
C ILE A 93 -2.53 27.18 -8.89
N SER A 94 -3.72 27.10 -8.30
CA SER A 94 -3.88 27.44 -6.88
C SER A 94 -3.00 26.52 -6.03
N SER A 95 -2.16 27.11 -5.18
CA SER A 95 -1.36 26.40 -4.17
C SER A 95 -2.20 25.42 -3.33
N SER A 96 -3.50 25.67 -3.16
CA SER A 96 -4.42 24.78 -2.45
C SER A 96 -4.74 23.48 -3.20
N LEU A 97 -4.77 23.50 -4.54
CA LEU A 97 -4.99 22.30 -5.37
C LEU A 97 -3.74 21.42 -5.35
N ILE A 98 -2.57 22.04 -5.51
CA ILE A 98 -1.27 21.39 -5.44
C ILE A 98 -1.06 20.70 -4.09
N GLN A 99 -1.37 21.40 -2.98
CA GLN A 99 -1.27 20.80 -1.65
C GLN A 99 -2.19 19.58 -1.52
N THR A 100 -3.43 19.66 -2.02
CA THR A 100 -4.38 18.54 -1.98
C THR A 100 -3.87 17.32 -2.74
N GLU A 101 -3.22 17.51 -3.88
CA GLU A 101 -2.65 16.43 -4.69
C GLU A 101 -1.46 15.75 -3.97
N ILE A 102 -0.57 16.53 -3.32
CA ILE A 102 0.49 15.97 -2.47
C ILE A 102 -0.11 15.10 -1.37
N PHE A 103 -1.12 15.62 -0.68
CA PHE A 103 -1.76 14.87 0.40
C PHE A 103 -2.33 13.55 -0.08
N ASP A 104 -3.03 13.57 -1.21
CA ASP A 104 -3.66 12.38 -1.77
C ASP A 104 -2.60 11.35 -2.21
N GLU A 105 -1.49 11.76 -2.82
CA GLU A 105 -0.39 10.87 -3.21
C GLU A 105 0.34 10.25 -2.00
N VAL A 106 0.67 11.07 -0.99
CA VAL A 106 1.31 10.60 0.25
C VAL A 106 0.41 9.63 0.99
N LEU A 107 -0.87 9.97 1.09
CA LEU A 107 -1.86 9.11 1.71
C LEU A 107 -2.00 7.78 0.97
N MET A 108 -2.03 7.81 -0.36
CA MET A 108 -2.10 6.62 -1.19
C MET A 108 -0.89 5.72 -0.94
N ALA A 109 0.33 6.28 -0.95
CA ALA A 109 1.56 5.52 -0.73
C ALA A 109 1.59 4.82 0.64
N ILE A 110 1.23 5.54 1.72
CA ILE A 110 1.18 4.97 3.08
C ILE A 110 0.15 3.86 3.16
N THR A 111 -1.07 4.10 2.66
CA THR A 111 -2.17 3.14 2.75
C THR A 111 -1.89 1.90 1.92
N ALA A 112 -1.43 2.10 0.67
CA ALA A 112 -1.10 1.01 -0.24
C ALA A 112 0.03 0.15 0.31
N GLY A 113 1.10 0.75 0.83
CA GLY A 113 2.24 0.01 1.40
C GLY A 113 1.90 -0.70 2.70
N THR A 114 1.15 -0.07 3.60
CA THR A 114 0.88 -0.61 4.95
C THR A 114 -0.09 -1.78 4.91
N GLU A 115 -1.25 -1.61 4.27
CA GLU A 115 -2.31 -2.60 4.29
C GLU A 115 -1.90 -3.87 3.53
N THR A 116 -1.25 -3.70 2.38
CA THR A 116 -0.80 -4.84 1.56
C THR A 116 0.31 -5.62 2.25
N THR A 117 1.33 -4.94 2.78
CA THR A 117 2.45 -5.60 3.47
C THR A 117 1.98 -6.32 4.74
N SER A 118 1.09 -5.70 5.53
CA SER A 118 0.57 -6.31 6.77
C SER A 118 -0.23 -7.59 6.49
N LYS A 119 -1.06 -7.58 5.43
CA LYS A 119 -1.79 -8.78 4.99
C LYS A 119 -0.86 -9.85 4.43
N ALA A 120 0.15 -9.47 3.64
CA ALA A 120 1.14 -10.42 3.11
C ALA A 120 1.84 -11.15 4.26
N LEU A 121 2.29 -10.41 5.28
CA LEU A 121 2.94 -10.98 6.46
C LEU A 121 1.98 -11.86 7.29
N SER A 122 0.72 -11.44 7.43
CA SER A 122 -0.31 -12.22 8.14
C SER A 122 -0.57 -13.57 7.46
N TRP A 123 -0.70 -13.58 6.13
CA TRP A 123 -0.83 -14.80 5.34
C TRP A 123 0.41 -15.66 5.42
N PHE A 124 1.60 -15.05 5.33
CA PHE A 124 2.86 -15.76 5.49
C PHE A 124 2.92 -16.51 6.83
N MET A 125 2.64 -15.83 7.94
CA MET A 125 2.60 -16.44 9.28
C MET A 125 1.55 -17.54 9.38
N PHE A 126 0.37 -17.32 8.81
CA PHE A 126 -0.68 -18.34 8.75
C PHE A 126 -0.21 -19.59 8.01
N TYR A 127 0.36 -19.47 6.81
CA TYR A 127 0.87 -20.61 6.05
C TYR A 127 2.02 -21.32 6.77
N MET A 128 2.92 -20.58 7.43
CA MET A 128 3.98 -21.20 8.24
C MET A 128 3.42 -22.02 9.41
N SER A 129 2.31 -21.59 10.00
CA SER A 129 1.63 -22.34 11.07
C SER A 129 0.96 -23.62 10.56
N LYS A 130 0.48 -23.63 9.30
CA LYS A 130 -0.25 -24.75 8.69
C LYS A 130 0.65 -25.74 7.95
N HIS A 131 1.82 -25.29 7.49
CA HIS A 131 2.75 -26.09 6.69
C HIS A 131 4.15 -26.16 7.33
N PRO A 132 4.33 -26.95 8.43
CA PRO A 132 5.61 -27.07 9.12
C PRO A 132 6.78 -27.50 8.21
N ARG A 133 6.50 -28.32 7.20
CA ARG A 133 7.49 -28.73 6.19
C ARG A 133 8.06 -27.53 5.42
N VAL A 134 7.21 -26.61 5.00
CA VAL A 134 7.62 -25.39 4.28
C VAL A 134 8.42 -24.48 5.22
N GLN A 135 7.96 -24.33 6.46
CA GLN A 135 8.69 -23.56 7.49
C GLN A 135 10.09 -24.12 7.75
N GLN A 136 10.24 -25.45 7.83
CA GLN A 136 11.54 -26.10 8.01
C GLN A 136 12.46 -25.85 6.80
N ARG A 137 11.91 -25.88 5.58
CA ARG A 137 12.68 -25.61 4.36
C ARG A 137 13.20 -24.16 4.33
N ILE A 138 12.36 -23.17 4.67
CA ILE A 138 12.81 -21.76 4.80
C ILE A 138 13.92 -21.64 5.86
N LYS A 139 13.75 -22.28 7.03
CA LYS A 139 14.79 -22.27 8.08
C LYS A 139 16.10 -22.91 7.61
N GLN A 140 16.03 -23.90 6.74
CA GLN A 140 17.22 -24.51 6.14
C GLN A 140 17.88 -23.56 5.14
N GLU A 141 17.10 -22.92 4.26
CA GLU A 141 17.61 -21.91 3.32
C GLU A 141 18.28 -20.75 4.06
N LEU A 142 17.65 -20.23 5.13
CA LEU A 142 18.26 -19.20 5.97
C LEU A 142 19.59 -19.65 6.61
N LYS A 143 19.72 -20.94 6.97
CA LYS A 143 20.98 -21.49 7.48
C LYS A 143 22.04 -21.61 6.39
N GLU A 144 21.65 -21.99 5.17
CA GLU A 144 22.54 -22.09 4.01
C GLU A 144 23.16 -20.73 3.66
N HIS A 145 22.47 -19.63 3.98
CA HIS A 145 22.93 -18.25 3.79
C HIS A 145 23.48 -17.57 5.06
N ASP A 146 23.80 -18.34 6.12
CA ASP A 146 24.33 -17.83 7.40
C ASP A 146 23.45 -16.76 8.09
N LEU A 147 22.15 -16.73 7.80
CA LEU A 147 21.17 -15.79 8.39
C LEU A 147 20.57 -16.28 9.72
N VAL A 148 21.27 -17.15 10.44
CA VAL A 148 20.71 -17.82 11.63
C VAL A 148 20.59 -16.85 12.80
N MET A 149 19.38 -16.40 13.08
CA MET A 149 19.04 -15.67 14.29
C MET A 149 19.07 -16.62 15.51
N GLY A 150 20.04 -16.40 16.39
CA GLY A 150 20.18 -17.01 17.72
C GLY A 150 20.88 -16.03 18.66
N ASP A 151 20.96 -16.35 19.96
CA ASP A 151 21.40 -15.41 21.01
C ASP A 151 22.83 -14.83 20.83
N ASN A 152 23.64 -15.40 19.93
CA ASN A 152 24.98 -14.92 19.57
C ASN A 152 25.13 -14.54 18.09
N ALA A 153 24.03 -14.27 17.38
CA ALA A 153 24.08 -13.87 15.98
C ALA A 153 24.62 -12.43 15.87
N HIS A 154 25.88 -12.31 15.43
CA HIS A 154 26.29 -11.12 14.72
C HIS A 154 25.32 -10.96 13.55
N SER A 155 24.46 -9.95 13.64
CA SER A 155 23.68 -9.45 12.51
C SER A 155 24.66 -9.02 11.42
N SER A 156 25.16 -9.96 10.63
CA SER A 156 25.64 -9.69 9.30
C SER A 156 24.52 -8.88 8.64
N SER A 157 24.84 -7.64 8.25
CA SER A 157 23.82 -6.73 7.73
C SER A 157 23.11 -7.43 6.59
N LEU A 158 21.79 -7.60 6.71
CA LEU A 158 20.96 -8.17 5.67
C LEU A 158 21.14 -7.32 4.40
N SER A 159 21.83 -7.85 3.39
CA SER A 159 22.04 -7.15 2.13
C SER A 159 20.94 -7.53 1.13
N ILE A 160 20.77 -6.68 0.11
CA ILE A 160 19.80 -6.96 -0.96
C ILE A 160 20.19 -8.23 -1.70
N GLU A 161 21.48 -8.44 -1.94
CA GLU A 161 22.01 -9.63 -2.61
C GLU A 161 21.68 -10.90 -1.80
N THR A 162 21.77 -10.83 -0.47
CA THR A 162 21.37 -11.96 0.37
C THR A 162 19.86 -12.21 0.28
N LEU A 163 19.03 -11.17 0.26
CA LEU A 163 17.57 -11.33 0.09
C LEU A 163 17.20 -11.95 -1.27
N GLU A 164 17.85 -11.50 -2.35
CA GLU A 164 17.64 -12.03 -3.70
C GLU A 164 18.05 -13.50 -3.83
N SER A 165 19.00 -13.95 -2.99
CA SER A 165 19.45 -15.34 -2.96
C SER A 165 18.48 -16.32 -2.27
N LEU A 166 17.47 -15.82 -1.52
CA LEU A 166 16.48 -16.64 -0.82
C LEU A 166 15.33 -17.06 -1.76
N VAL A 167 15.64 -17.94 -2.71
CA VAL A 167 14.72 -18.36 -3.78
C VAL A 167 13.45 -19.02 -3.26
N TYR A 168 13.55 -19.92 -2.28
CA TYR A 168 12.41 -20.64 -1.72
C TYR A 168 11.52 -19.72 -0.86
N TYR A 169 12.11 -18.78 -0.11
CA TYR A 169 11.38 -17.71 0.56
C TYR A 169 10.57 -16.84 -0.42
N ASP A 170 11.16 -16.43 -1.54
CA ASP A 170 10.47 -15.66 -2.59
C ASP A 170 9.27 -16.44 -3.18
N CYS A 171 9.45 -17.75 -3.44
CA CYS A 171 8.36 -18.62 -3.90
C CYS A 171 7.16 -18.65 -2.95
N VAL A 172 7.40 -18.59 -1.64
CA VAL A 172 6.35 -18.60 -0.63
C VAL A 172 5.58 -17.28 -0.60
N LEU A 173 6.28 -16.14 -0.74
CA LEU A 173 5.61 -14.83 -0.82
C LEU A 173 4.72 -14.72 -2.05
N ARG A 174 5.12 -15.32 -3.17
CA ARG A 174 4.33 -15.37 -4.42
C ARG A 174 2.98 -16.07 -4.26
N LEU A 175 2.85 -17.03 -3.33
CA LEU A 175 1.61 -17.77 -3.07
C LEU A 175 0.56 -17.01 -2.25
N ALA A 176 0.91 -15.84 -1.70
CA ALA A 176 -0.01 -15.03 -0.90
C ALA A 176 -0.34 -13.70 -1.60
N PRO A 177 -0.97 -13.70 -2.80
CA PRO A 177 -1.37 -12.46 -3.45
C PRO A 177 -2.46 -11.78 -2.62
N VAL A 178 -2.12 -10.63 -2.02
CA VAL A 178 -3.06 -9.86 -1.18
C VAL A 178 -4.17 -9.23 -2.01
N ILE A 179 -3.87 -8.86 -3.25
CA ILE A 179 -4.82 -8.28 -4.20
C ILE A 179 -5.09 -9.32 -5.29
N GLY A 180 -6.26 -9.94 -5.25
CA GLY A 180 -6.64 -11.00 -6.20
C GLY A 180 -7.27 -10.50 -7.50
N ILE A 181 -7.72 -9.24 -7.56
CA ILE A 181 -8.34 -8.64 -8.74
C ILE A 181 -7.86 -7.20 -8.90
N THR A 182 -7.33 -6.88 -10.07
CA THR A 182 -7.14 -5.51 -10.55
C THR A 182 -7.99 -5.30 -11.79
N THR A 183 -8.52 -4.08 -11.97
CA THR A 183 -9.34 -3.75 -13.14
C THR A 183 -8.55 -2.87 -14.10
N ARG A 184 -8.89 -2.97 -15.39
CA ARG A 184 -8.34 -2.13 -16.46
C ARG A 184 -9.47 -1.63 -17.34
N ARG A 185 -9.31 -0.40 -17.83
CA ARG A 185 -10.20 0.18 -18.83
C ARG A 185 -9.45 0.26 -20.15
N ALA A 186 -10.01 -0.39 -21.18
CA ALA A 186 -9.48 -0.25 -22.53
C ALA A 186 -9.64 1.20 -23.00
N ILE A 187 -8.55 1.81 -23.47
CA ILE A 187 -8.56 3.18 -24.03
C ILE A 187 -8.96 3.19 -25.52
N ARG A 188 -8.97 2.00 -26.15
CA ARG A 188 -9.36 1.73 -27.54
C ARG A 188 -9.77 0.26 -27.66
N ASP A 189 -10.46 -0.09 -28.74
CA ASP A 189 -10.84 -1.47 -29.02
C ASP A 189 -9.62 -2.40 -29.05
N ALA A 190 -9.72 -3.55 -28.39
CA ALA A 190 -8.65 -4.53 -28.25
C ALA A 190 -9.23 -5.94 -28.22
N VAL A 191 -8.50 -6.90 -28.79
CA VAL A 191 -8.78 -8.34 -28.70
C VAL A 191 -7.82 -8.93 -27.66
N VAL A 192 -8.34 -9.71 -26.72
CA VAL A 192 -7.56 -10.35 -25.65
C VAL A 192 -7.74 -11.87 -25.77
N ASP A 193 -6.63 -12.60 -25.96
CA ASP A 193 -6.62 -14.05 -26.19
C ASP A 193 -6.23 -14.89 -24.95
N GLY A 194 -6.65 -16.16 -24.96
CA GLY A 194 -6.76 -17.07 -23.81
C GLY A 194 -5.45 -17.49 -23.11
N VAL A 195 -5.48 -17.44 -21.77
CA VAL A 195 -4.37 -17.76 -20.87
C VAL A 195 -4.52 -19.18 -20.29
N SER A 196 -3.41 -19.90 -20.15
CA SER A 196 -3.35 -21.21 -19.47
C SER A 196 -3.30 -21.04 -17.95
N ILE A 197 -4.17 -21.74 -17.23
CA ILE A 197 -4.28 -21.72 -15.75
C ILE A 197 -3.49 -22.90 -15.17
N HIS A 198 -2.77 -22.69 -14.06
CA HIS A 198 -2.10 -23.78 -13.35
C HIS A 198 -3.09 -24.85 -12.86
N ARG A 199 -2.70 -26.13 -12.95
CA ARG A 199 -3.46 -27.25 -12.36
C ARG A 199 -3.50 -27.09 -10.84
N ASP A 200 -4.69 -27.18 -10.23
CA ASP A 200 -4.92 -27.05 -8.77
C ASP A 200 -4.42 -25.70 -8.19
N PRO A 201 -4.94 -24.55 -8.68
CA PRO A 201 -4.41 -23.22 -8.37
C PRO A 201 -4.66 -22.77 -6.93
N THR A 202 -5.52 -23.48 -6.19
CA THR A 202 -5.88 -23.17 -4.80
C THR A 202 -5.00 -23.90 -3.78
N GLU A 203 -4.12 -24.80 -4.22
CA GLU A 203 -3.23 -25.54 -3.33
C GLU A 203 -1.93 -24.76 -3.04
N PHE A 204 -1.51 -24.74 -1.78
CA PHE A 204 -0.28 -24.08 -1.33
C PHE A 204 0.95 -24.94 -1.65
N ILE A 205 1.54 -24.74 -2.84
CA ILE A 205 2.69 -25.52 -3.33
C ILE A 205 3.79 -24.55 -3.83
N PRO A 206 4.74 -24.15 -2.96
CA PRO A 206 5.80 -23.20 -3.30
C PRO A 206 6.72 -23.70 -4.42
N GLU A 207 6.90 -25.01 -4.53
CA GLU A 207 7.80 -25.64 -5.50
C GLU A 207 7.43 -25.34 -6.97
N ARG A 208 6.20 -24.87 -7.24
CA ARG A 208 5.75 -24.44 -8.57
C ARG A 208 6.51 -23.22 -9.10
N PHE A 209 7.18 -22.45 -8.24
CA PHE A 209 7.94 -21.26 -8.61
C PHE A 209 9.46 -21.47 -8.56
N LEU A 210 9.96 -22.66 -8.18
CA LEU A 210 11.39 -22.91 -8.04
C LEU A 210 12.16 -22.96 -9.36
N PHE A 211 11.48 -23.25 -10.46
CA PHE A 211 12.07 -23.33 -11.78
C PHE A 211 11.34 -22.37 -12.72
N GLU A 212 12.08 -21.51 -13.43
CA GLU A 212 11.57 -20.81 -14.61
C GLU A 212 11.31 -21.82 -15.72
N ASP A 213 10.14 -22.47 -15.68
CA ASP A 213 9.69 -23.26 -16.81
C ASP A 213 9.32 -22.31 -17.95
N LYS A 214 9.99 -22.46 -19.10
CA LYS A 214 9.73 -21.69 -20.33
C LYS A 214 8.30 -21.87 -20.84
N ASN A 215 7.56 -22.85 -20.32
CA ASN A 215 6.14 -23.07 -20.62
C ASN A 215 5.19 -22.22 -19.76
N HIS A 216 5.68 -21.49 -18.75
CA HIS A 216 4.82 -20.58 -17.99
C HIS A 216 4.59 -19.28 -18.77
N HIS A 217 3.31 -18.95 -18.92
CA HIS A 217 2.93 -17.68 -19.52
C HIS A 217 3.40 -16.52 -18.63
N PRO A 218 3.90 -15.39 -19.19
CA PRO A 218 4.34 -14.24 -18.41
C PRO A 218 3.28 -13.65 -17.46
N TYR A 219 2.00 -13.97 -17.70
CA TYR A 219 0.87 -13.55 -16.87
C TYR A 219 0.28 -14.67 -15.99
N ALA A 220 0.97 -15.80 -15.86
CA ALA A 220 0.58 -16.88 -14.96
C ALA A 220 0.69 -16.47 -13.48
N MET A 221 1.52 -15.45 -13.19
CA MET A 221 1.61 -14.80 -11.89
C MET A 221 1.78 -13.28 -12.08
N VAL A 222 0.90 -12.49 -11.44
CA VAL A 222 0.88 -11.02 -11.54
C VAL A 222 0.58 -10.38 -10.17
N THR A 223 1.32 -10.78 -9.13
CA THR A 223 1.18 -10.25 -7.76
C THR A 223 1.28 -8.73 -7.68
N PHE A 224 2.18 -8.15 -8.48
CA PHE A 224 2.36 -6.71 -8.63
C PHE A 224 1.77 -6.16 -9.94
N ASP A 225 0.89 -6.94 -10.57
CA ASP A 225 0.29 -6.63 -11.86
C ASP A 225 1.35 -6.51 -13.00
N GLY A 226 0.96 -6.05 -14.18
CA GLY A 226 1.86 -5.85 -15.32
C GLY A 226 1.54 -4.59 -16.14
N GLY A 227 2.54 -4.16 -16.92
CA GLY A 227 2.44 -3.01 -17.84
C GLY A 227 2.54 -1.65 -17.17
N HIS A 228 2.06 -0.59 -17.83
CA HIS A 228 2.21 0.81 -17.39
C HIS A 228 1.55 1.18 -16.06
N ARG A 229 0.75 0.28 -15.47
CA ARG A 229 0.05 0.47 -14.20
C ARG A 229 0.36 -0.66 -13.21
N ALA A 230 1.51 -1.32 -13.40
CA ALA A 230 2.06 -2.22 -12.40
C ALA A 230 2.34 -1.48 -11.09
N CYS A 231 2.49 -2.23 -10.00
CA CYS A 231 2.90 -1.68 -8.73
C CYS A 231 4.23 -0.94 -8.87
N LEU A 232 4.34 0.23 -8.22
CA LEU A 232 5.54 1.08 -8.30
C LEU A 232 6.66 0.61 -7.35
N SER A 233 6.29 -0.10 -6.28
CA SER A 233 7.19 -0.53 -5.20
C SER A 233 8.01 -1.75 -5.56
#